data_AF-A0A0R3TWL7-F1
#
_entry.id   AF-A0A0R3TWL7-F1
#
_cell.length_a   1.000
_cell.length_b   1.000
_cell.length_c   1.000
_cell.angle_alpha   90.00
_cell.angle_beta   90.00
_cell.angle_gamma   90.00
#
_symmetry.space_group_name_H-M   'P 1'
#
loop_
_entity.id
_entity.type
_entity.pdbx_description
1 polymer ?
#
loop_
_entity_poly.entity_id
_entity_poly.type
_entity_poly.pdbx_seq_one_letter_code
_entity_poly.pdbx_strand_id
1 'polypeptide(L)'
;MDLLKYSVSYRDLSCALSQNDVDSVNGWLSDNIIQFFGELLEKNFKMTNSTSNIHFLHPIASNYLRIDSKAVLDYFTFAENDWILCPIHDSNDYHPQGSHWSLLVISVDLKISFYLDSRLPTQIMNFISDSGLHPSLKWSQDDSKVYIAVRLSDVENPTLQIGNKSISFRTTGVGASGLGEYSFSLDLFSSVDGERERQMRRAEEMAREQYEEFFKFLTNPLVLYLLVYNIFQWAGFIYVFGILVRGWWVEGDDVKSKAFDLVADRLIILQLAAFLEIAHVLLKWVKGKVLPTIIQASKLIILSMPMLQESRRFSIEMPNIANFAFDFPTFLHVYILLMLPAFFIQMQRMYQQRRRKYMPGLAAKLARRRRALEQTKRQALH
;
A
#
# COMPACT_ATOMS: atom_id res chain seq x y z
N MET A 1 39.75 9.76 -4.60
CA MET A 1 39.70 9.88 -6.07
C MET A 1 39.73 11.35 -6.39
N ASP A 2 40.78 11.80 -7.06
CA ASP A 2 40.92 13.20 -7.43
C ASP A 2 40.17 13.42 -8.74
N LEU A 3 38.87 13.71 -8.64
CA LEU A 3 37.94 13.80 -9.78
C LEU A 3 38.30 14.94 -10.76
N LEU A 4 39.23 15.81 -10.36
CA LEU A 4 39.76 16.91 -11.17
C LEU A 4 41.04 16.53 -11.94
N LYS A 5 41.58 15.31 -11.75
CA LYS A 5 42.81 14.85 -12.40
C LYS A 5 42.49 14.26 -13.78
N TYR A 6 42.62 15.06 -14.83
CA TYR A 6 42.32 14.66 -16.21
C TYR A 6 43.56 14.15 -16.96
N SER A 7 43.43 13.07 -17.73
CA SER A 7 44.52 12.43 -18.49
C SER A 7 44.33 12.43 -20.01
N VAL A 8 43.25 13.02 -20.53
CA VAL A 8 42.87 13.02 -21.96
C VAL A 8 42.89 14.45 -22.52
N SER A 9 42.98 14.62 -23.85
CA SER A 9 43.02 15.93 -24.50
C SER A 9 41.71 16.71 -24.30
N TYR A 10 41.78 18.01 -24.00
CA TYR A 10 40.60 18.90 -23.87
C TYR A 10 39.71 18.99 -25.12
N ARG A 11 40.15 18.43 -26.26
CA ARG A 11 39.48 18.48 -27.56
C ARG A 11 38.15 17.72 -27.63
N ASP A 12 37.90 16.83 -26.68
CA ASP A 12 36.68 16.01 -26.71
C ASP A 12 35.49 16.70 -26.03
N LEU A 13 35.70 17.81 -25.32
CA LEU A 13 34.64 18.58 -24.65
C LEU A 13 33.85 19.40 -25.67
N SER A 14 32.56 19.59 -25.40
CA SER A 14 31.63 20.27 -26.31
C SER A 14 31.67 21.79 -26.15
N CYS A 15 32.29 22.28 -25.07
CA CYS A 15 32.44 23.68 -24.76
C CYS A 15 33.63 24.33 -25.50
N ALA A 16 33.41 25.51 -26.08
CA ALA A 16 34.46 26.35 -26.62
C ALA A 16 34.78 27.48 -25.62
N LEU A 17 36.03 27.56 -25.17
CA LEU A 17 36.48 28.60 -24.25
C LEU A 17 37.21 29.70 -25.03
N SER A 18 36.78 30.95 -24.85
CA SER A 18 37.52 32.12 -25.33
C SER A 18 38.59 32.55 -24.32
N GLN A 19 39.52 33.42 -24.74
CA GLN A 19 40.52 33.98 -23.81
C GLN A 19 39.85 34.73 -22.65
N ASN A 20 38.75 35.43 -22.91
CA ASN A 20 37.98 36.14 -21.88
C ASN A 20 37.38 35.19 -20.84
N ASP A 21 36.97 33.98 -21.25
CA ASP A 21 36.47 32.95 -20.33
C ASP A 21 37.60 32.45 -19.42
N VAL A 22 38.78 32.20 -19.98
CA VAL A 22 39.96 31.76 -19.21
C VAL A 22 40.38 32.83 -18.20
N ASP A 23 40.33 34.10 -18.59
CA ASP A 23 40.67 35.21 -17.70
C ASP A 23 39.64 35.34 -16.55
N SER A 24 38.40 34.89 -16.75
CA SER A 24 37.33 34.88 -15.75
C SER A 24 37.59 33.94 -14.55
N VAL A 25 38.48 32.96 -14.71
CA VAL A 25 38.87 32.01 -13.65
C VAL A 25 39.47 32.74 -12.43
N ASN A 26 40.15 33.87 -12.64
CA ASN A 26 40.73 34.69 -11.58
C ASN A 26 39.73 35.70 -10.97
N GLY A 27 38.47 35.69 -11.42
CA GLY A 27 37.43 36.62 -11.01
C GLY A 27 36.05 35.96 -10.92
N TRP A 28 35.05 36.60 -11.52
CA TRP A 28 33.70 36.04 -11.62
C TRP A 28 33.66 34.98 -12.73
N LEU A 29 33.33 33.74 -12.37
CA LEU A 29 33.26 32.64 -13.32
C LEU A 29 32.15 32.85 -14.36
N SER A 30 32.49 32.70 -15.64
CA SER A 30 31.50 32.65 -16.72
C SER A 30 30.74 31.32 -16.75
N ASP A 31 29.59 31.34 -17.41
CA ASP A 31 28.80 30.14 -17.71
C ASP A 31 29.60 29.10 -18.50
N ASN A 32 30.42 29.52 -19.47
CA ASN A 32 31.28 28.64 -20.25
C ASN A 32 32.32 27.90 -19.39
N ILE A 33 32.90 28.59 -18.39
CA ILE A 33 33.85 27.95 -17.46
C ILE A 33 33.14 26.94 -16.55
N ILE A 34 31.95 27.30 -16.05
CA ILE A 34 31.15 26.39 -15.21
C ILE A 34 30.73 25.15 -16.01
N GLN A 35 30.30 25.33 -17.27
CA GLN A 35 29.98 24.24 -18.18
C GLN A 35 31.21 23.34 -18.42
N PHE A 36 32.37 23.93 -18.70
CA PHE A 36 33.61 23.19 -18.92
C PHE A 36 33.94 22.25 -17.75
N PHE A 37 33.88 22.76 -16.52
CA PHE A 37 34.11 21.92 -15.33
C PHE A 37 33.01 20.88 -15.12
N GLY A 38 31.76 21.22 -15.45
CA GLY A 38 30.64 20.29 -15.43
C GLY A 38 30.84 19.09 -16.36
N GLU A 39 31.13 19.34 -17.64
CA GLU A 39 31.40 18.30 -18.64
C GLU A 39 32.63 17.46 -18.27
N LEU A 40 33.66 18.10 -17.70
CA LEU A 40 34.85 17.41 -17.19
C LEU A 40 34.49 16.43 -16.07
N LEU A 41 33.65 16.86 -15.11
CA LEU A 41 33.18 16.04 -14.01
C LEU A 41 32.32 14.86 -14.49
N GLU A 42 31.37 15.10 -15.40
CA GLU A 42 30.54 14.04 -15.99
C GLU A 42 31.40 12.95 -16.65
N LYS A 43 32.36 13.36 -17.48
CA LYS A 43 33.25 12.41 -18.18
C LYS A 43 34.10 11.60 -17.23
N ASN A 44 34.72 12.26 -16.25
CA ASN A 44 35.56 11.59 -15.27
C ASN A 44 34.75 10.63 -14.40
N PHE A 45 33.54 11.03 -14.01
CA PHE A 45 32.65 10.19 -13.23
C PHE A 45 32.23 8.95 -14.03
N LYS A 46 31.86 9.12 -15.30
CA LYS A 46 31.49 8.02 -16.20
C LYS A 46 32.62 7.03 -16.45
N MET A 47 33.88 7.49 -16.49
CA MET A 47 35.04 6.60 -16.58
C MET A 47 35.29 5.81 -15.29
N THR A 48 34.88 6.33 -14.15
CA THR A 48 35.20 5.77 -12.84
C THR A 48 34.10 4.88 -12.27
N ASN A 49 32.83 5.19 -12.56
CA ASN A 49 31.66 4.49 -12.02
C ASN A 49 30.74 4.01 -13.16
N SER A 50 30.33 2.74 -13.09
CA SER A 50 29.44 2.13 -14.10
C SER A 50 27.97 2.01 -13.64
N THR A 51 27.66 2.31 -12.38
CA THR A 51 26.34 2.06 -11.76
C THR A 51 25.44 3.29 -11.68
N SER A 52 26.01 4.49 -11.71
CA SER A 52 25.30 5.76 -11.54
C SER A 52 25.83 6.74 -12.57
N ASN A 53 24.97 7.62 -13.10
CA ASN A 53 25.39 8.69 -13.98
C ASN A 53 25.19 10.03 -13.29
N ILE A 54 26.02 11.00 -13.71
CA ILE A 54 25.86 12.39 -13.34
C ILE A 54 25.50 13.15 -14.63
N HIS A 55 24.46 13.98 -14.54
CA HIS A 55 24.01 14.89 -15.58
C HIS A 55 24.15 16.33 -15.07
N PHE A 56 25.12 17.05 -15.60
CA PHE A 56 25.36 18.46 -15.39
C PHE A 56 24.57 19.26 -16.42
N LEU A 57 23.56 20.01 -15.95
CA LEU A 57 22.82 20.90 -16.82
C LEU A 57 23.65 22.13 -17.15
N HIS A 58 23.61 22.52 -18.42
CA HIS A 58 24.21 23.77 -18.87
C HIS A 58 23.65 24.95 -18.05
N PRO A 59 24.47 25.92 -17.60
CA PRO A 59 23.99 27.08 -16.82
C PRO A 59 22.81 27.83 -17.45
N ILE A 60 22.88 28.07 -18.77
CA ILE A 60 21.75 28.59 -19.57
C ILE A 60 20.50 27.70 -19.46
N ALA A 61 20.61 26.38 -19.63
CA ALA A 61 19.47 25.46 -19.53
C ALA A 61 18.84 25.49 -18.13
N SER A 62 19.66 25.52 -17.08
CA SER A 62 19.22 25.66 -15.68
C SER A 62 18.48 26.98 -15.44
N ASN A 63 18.90 28.07 -16.10
CA ASN A 63 18.18 29.34 -16.06
C ASN A 63 16.83 29.25 -16.79
N TYR A 64 16.79 28.66 -17.99
CA TYR A 64 15.57 28.48 -18.77
C TYR A 64 14.53 27.59 -18.09
N LEU A 65 14.94 26.59 -17.29
CA LEU A 65 14.04 25.76 -16.49
C LEU A 65 13.11 26.58 -15.57
N ARG A 66 13.53 27.78 -15.17
CA ARG A 66 12.72 28.69 -14.33
C ARG A 66 11.58 29.36 -15.11
N ILE A 67 11.74 29.50 -16.42
CA ILE A 67 10.77 30.14 -17.31
C ILE A 67 9.84 29.08 -17.89
N ASP A 68 10.40 28.04 -18.51
CA ASP A 68 9.66 26.93 -19.08
C ASP A 68 10.41 25.62 -18.85
N SER A 69 9.88 24.82 -17.92
CA SER A 69 10.46 23.54 -17.58
C SER A 69 10.31 22.49 -18.68
N LYS A 70 9.23 22.56 -19.48
CA LYS A 70 8.96 21.56 -20.54
C LYS A 70 9.91 21.72 -21.71
N ALA A 71 10.21 22.96 -22.09
CA ALA A 71 11.13 23.27 -23.19
C ALA A 71 12.54 22.71 -22.99
N VAL A 72 12.94 22.40 -21.75
CA VAL A 72 14.25 21.82 -21.43
C VAL A 72 14.12 20.34 -21.10
N LEU A 73 13.22 19.96 -20.20
CA LEU A 73 13.13 18.59 -19.68
C LEU A 73 12.70 17.55 -20.73
N ASP A 74 11.92 17.93 -21.75
CA ASP A 74 11.47 17.00 -22.80
C ASP A 74 12.63 16.47 -23.68
N TYR A 75 13.80 17.15 -23.64
CA TYR A 75 15.01 16.73 -24.37
C TYR A 75 15.94 15.85 -23.54
N PHE A 76 15.68 15.69 -22.25
CA PHE A 76 16.49 14.85 -21.36
C PHE A 76 15.77 13.54 -21.06
N THR A 77 16.52 12.44 -21.05
CA THR A 77 16.04 11.14 -20.58
C THR A 77 16.85 10.75 -19.36
N PHE A 78 16.22 10.76 -18.19
CA PHE A 78 16.86 10.42 -16.92
C PHE A 78 16.52 8.97 -16.53
N ALA A 79 17.52 8.19 -16.14
CA ALA A 79 17.39 6.88 -15.52
C ALA A 79 17.22 7.02 -13.98
N GLU A 80 16.77 5.94 -13.32
CA GLU A 80 16.56 5.96 -11.86
C GLU A 80 17.84 6.33 -11.10
N ASN A 81 19.01 5.79 -11.46
CA ASN A 81 20.26 6.02 -10.74
C ASN A 81 20.98 7.34 -11.04
N ASP A 82 20.30 8.29 -11.70
CA ASP A 82 20.91 9.52 -12.19
C ASP A 82 20.91 10.63 -11.14
N TRP A 83 22.02 11.37 -11.12
CA TRP A 83 22.21 12.57 -10.33
C TRP A 83 22.25 13.79 -11.24
N ILE A 84 21.34 14.73 -11.04
CA ILE A 84 21.24 15.94 -11.86
C ILE A 84 21.85 17.10 -11.09
N LEU A 85 22.84 17.77 -11.67
CA LEU A 85 23.51 18.96 -11.12
C LEU A 85 23.08 20.17 -11.94
N CYS A 86 22.35 21.08 -11.31
CA CYS A 86 21.82 22.29 -11.92
C CYS A 86 22.55 23.51 -11.35
N PRO A 87 23.55 24.08 -12.03
CA PRO A 87 24.11 25.37 -11.66
C PRO A 87 23.05 26.46 -11.81
N ILE A 88 22.76 27.17 -10.74
CA ILE A 88 21.74 28.23 -10.69
C ILE A 88 22.44 29.58 -10.62
N HIS A 89 22.04 30.47 -11.52
CA HIS A 89 22.42 31.88 -11.51
C HIS A 89 21.28 32.72 -10.95
N ASP A 90 21.49 33.79 -10.23
CA ASP A 90 20.40 34.66 -9.72
C ASP A 90 19.90 35.72 -10.73
N SER A 91 20.37 35.71 -11.99
CA SER A 91 19.89 36.60 -13.05
C SER A 91 18.37 36.52 -13.25
N ASN A 92 17.72 37.66 -13.48
CA ASN A 92 16.30 37.76 -13.83
C ASN A 92 16.11 38.62 -15.09
N ASP A 93 14.86 38.78 -15.56
CA ASP A 93 14.52 39.54 -16.77
C ASP A 93 14.99 41.00 -16.75
N TYR A 94 15.21 41.57 -15.56
CA TYR A 94 15.62 42.97 -15.37
C TYR A 94 17.14 43.12 -15.15
N HIS A 95 17.81 42.09 -14.67
CA HIS A 95 19.24 42.06 -14.36
C HIS A 95 19.89 40.81 -15.01
N PRO A 96 20.26 40.90 -16.30
CA PRO A 96 20.78 39.77 -17.06
C PRO A 96 22.14 39.26 -16.55
N GLN A 97 22.92 40.12 -15.89
CA GLN A 97 24.28 39.82 -15.46
C GLN A 97 24.35 38.99 -14.18
N GLY A 98 23.25 38.89 -13.41
CA GLY A 98 23.22 38.25 -12.09
C GLY A 98 24.33 38.76 -11.15
N SER A 99 24.40 38.17 -9.97
CA SER A 99 25.36 38.50 -8.92
C SER A 99 25.87 37.26 -8.19
N HIS A 100 25.31 36.07 -8.43
CA HIS A 100 25.60 34.88 -7.63
C HIS A 100 25.37 33.55 -8.35
N TRP A 101 26.20 32.57 -8.00
CA TRP A 101 26.07 31.19 -8.42
C TRP A 101 25.80 30.27 -7.22
N SER A 102 24.79 29.41 -7.37
CA SER A 102 24.47 28.33 -6.45
C SER A 102 24.29 27.00 -7.20
N LEU A 103 24.15 25.89 -6.49
CA LEU A 103 24.06 24.56 -7.09
C LEU A 103 22.87 23.79 -6.52
N LEU A 104 21.96 23.35 -7.38
CA LEU A 104 20.91 22.41 -7.03
C LEU A 104 21.31 21.01 -7.49
N VAL A 105 21.26 20.03 -6.59
CA VAL A 105 21.58 18.63 -6.86
C VAL A 105 20.33 17.79 -6.64
N ILE A 106 19.94 16.97 -7.62
CA ILE A 106 18.72 16.16 -7.58
C ILE A 106 19.12 14.70 -7.75
N SER A 107 18.59 13.81 -6.91
CA SER A 107 18.68 12.37 -7.09
C SER A 107 17.34 11.82 -7.55
N VAL A 108 17.32 11.17 -8.71
CA VAL A 108 16.09 10.62 -9.31
C VAL A 108 15.60 9.41 -8.51
N ASP A 109 16.49 8.46 -8.18
CA ASP A 109 16.20 7.25 -7.39
C ASP A 109 15.64 7.58 -6.01
N LEU A 110 16.33 8.46 -5.30
CA LEU A 110 15.98 8.80 -3.91
C LEU A 110 14.82 9.81 -3.81
N LYS A 111 14.42 10.44 -4.92
CA LYS A 111 13.43 11.52 -4.97
C LYS A 111 13.73 12.67 -3.99
N ILE A 112 15.01 13.01 -3.84
CA ILE A 112 15.48 14.10 -2.98
C ILE A 112 16.23 15.15 -3.80
N SER A 113 16.22 16.38 -3.32
CA SER A 113 17.05 17.47 -3.84
C SER A 113 17.79 18.22 -2.73
N PHE A 114 18.97 18.73 -3.08
CA PHE A 114 19.84 19.51 -2.21
C PHE A 114 20.16 20.84 -2.89
N TYR A 115 19.85 21.95 -2.21
CA TYR A 115 20.27 23.27 -2.65
C TYR A 115 21.53 23.68 -1.88
N LEU A 116 22.62 23.89 -2.62
CA LEU A 116 23.94 24.24 -2.11
C LEU A 116 24.23 25.69 -2.48
N ASP A 117 24.17 26.55 -1.47
CA ASP A 117 24.45 27.97 -1.63
C ASP A 117 25.73 28.33 -0.86
N SER A 118 26.67 28.97 -1.54
CA SER A 118 27.89 29.49 -0.92
C SER A 118 27.67 30.88 -0.29
N ARG A 119 26.59 31.59 -0.68
CA ARG A 119 26.11 32.78 0.00
C ARG A 119 25.02 32.41 1.01
N LEU A 120 24.94 33.22 2.06
CA LEU A 120 23.76 33.24 2.93
C LEU A 120 22.54 33.70 2.09
N PRO A 121 21.33 33.13 2.31
CA PRO A 121 20.14 33.41 1.50
C PRO A 121 19.85 34.90 1.30
N THR A 122 19.65 35.34 0.06
CA THR A 122 19.58 36.75 -0.34
C THR A 122 18.36 37.54 0.19
N GLN A 123 17.35 36.88 0.80
CA GLN A 123 16.31 37.58 1.58
C GLN A 123 16.88 38.29 2.84
N ILE A 124 18.14 38.01 3.21
CA ILE A 124 18.87 38.60 4.35
C ILE A 124 19.38 40.03 4.06
N MET A 125 19.51 40.46 2.79
CA MET A 125 20.00 41.83 2.49
C MET A 125 18.94 42.92 2.76
N ASN A 126 17.64 42.61 2.63
CA ASN A 126 16.57 43.56 3.01
C ASN A 126 16.31 43.59 4.53
N PHE A 127 16.92 42.66 5.28
CA PHE A 127 16.91 42.60 6.74
C PHE A 127 18.16 43.23 7.37
N ILE A 128 19.00 43.94 6.61
CA ILE A 128 20.19 44.66 7.12
C ILE A 128 19.83 45.80 8.11
N SER A 129 18.55 46.03 8.40
CA SER A 129 18.13 46.89 9.51
C SER A 129 18.07 46.18 10.88
N ASP A 130 18.30 44.87 10.98
CA ASP A 130 18.29 44.17 12.28
C ASP A 130 19.51 43.26 12.44
N SER A 131 20.30 43.58 13.46
CA SER A 131 21.60 42.98 13.82
C SER A 131 21.46 41.54 14.35
N GLY A 132 21.05 40.60 13.51
CA GLY A 132 20.95 39.18 13.85
C GLY A 132 22.08 38.34 13.23
N LEU A 133 22.66 37.41 13.99
CA LEU A 133 23.56 36.41 13.41
C LEU A 133 22.73 35.30 12.74
N HIS A 134 23.31 34.63 11.74
CA HIS A 134 22.61 33.57 10.99
C HIS A 134 23.40 32.25 11.05
N PRO A 135 22.74 31.13 11.38
CA PRO A 135 23.43 29.86 11.55
C PRO A 135 23.67 29.19 10.20
N SER A 136 24.70 28.33 10.11
CA SER A 136 24.88 27.51 8.91
C SER A 136 23.76 26.46 8.83
N LEU A 137 23.04 26.46 7.71
CA LEU A 137 21.81 25.69 7.49
C LEU A 137 22.02 24.68 6.35
N LYS A 138 21.53 23.46 6.54
CA LYS A 138 21.25 22.53 5.44
C LYS A 138 19.78 22.22 5.46
N TRP A 139 19.10 22.27 4.32
CA TRP A 139 17.70 21.93 4.25
C TRP A 139 17.36 21.15 2.97
N SER A 140 16.33 20.31 3.06
CA SER A 140 15.76 19.56 1.94
C SER A 140 14.26 19.34 2.19
N GLN A 141 13.49 19.09 1.14
CA GLN A 141 12.05 18.87 1.23
C GLN A 141 11.64 17.70 0.33
N ASP A 142 10.74 16.85 0.84
CA ASP A 142 9.98 15.86 0.07
C ASP A 142 8.46 16.14 0.14
N ASP A 143 7.64 15.24 -0.39
CA ASP A 143 6.17 15.36 -0.42
C ASP A 143 5.49 15.23 0.95
N SER A 144 6.24 14.78 1.96
CA SER A 144 5.76 14.47 3.31
C SER A 144 6.51 15.21 4.43
N LYS A 145 7.74 15.66 4.19
CA LYS A 145 8.69 16.12 5.22
C LYS A 145 9.56 17.27 4.72
N VAL A 146 9.93 18.13 5.67
CA VAL A 146 10.96 19.15 5.50
C VAL A 146 12.06 18.83 6.50
N TYR A 147 13.28 18.65 6.00
CA TYR A 147 14.47 18.40 6.81
C TYR A 147 15.26 19.68 6.93
N ILE A 148 15.54 20.12 8.16
CA ILE A 148 16.35 21.31 8.46
C ILE A 148 17.40 20.93 9.49
N ALA A 149 18.67 21.11 9.15
CA ALA A 149 19.80 20.92 10.03
C ALA A 149 20.50 22.27 10.27
N VAL A 150 20.44 22.72 11.52
CA VAL A 150 21.07 23.95 12.01
C VAL A 150 22.35 23.57 12.74
N ARG A 151 23.52 24.06 12.31
CA ARG A 151 24.76 23.83 13.05
C ARG A 151 25.07 25.00 13.98
N LEU A 152 24.79 24.79 15.26
CA LEU A 152 25.15 25.65 16.38
C LEU A 152 25.63 24.79 17.55
N SER A 153 26.54 25.33 18.36
CA SER A 153 27.04 24.74 19.61
C SER A 153 26.60 25.60 20.81
N ASP A 154 26.58 25.04 22.01
CA ASP A 154 26.21 25.76 23.25
C ASP A 154 24.87 26.51 23.14
N VAL A 155 23.84 25.80 22.65
CA VAL A 155 22.53 26.36 22.30
C VAL A 155 21.70 26.62 23.56
N GLU A 156 21.25 27.86 23.73
CA GLU A 156 20.35 28.30 24.79
C GLU A 156 19.01 28.77 24.21
N ASN A 157 17.91 28.33 24.84
CA ASN A 157 16.53 28.72 24.55
C ASN A 157 16.12 28.70 23.05
N PRO A 158 16.25 27.54 22.36
CA PRO A 158 15.83 27.43 20.97
C PRO A 158 14.32 27.60 20.82
N THR A 159 13.93 28.58 19.99
CA THR A 159 12.55 28.89 19.64
C THR A 159 12.33 28.57 18.18
N LEU A 160 11.42 27.64 17.89
CA LEU A 160 11.00 27.27 16.54
C LEU A 160 9.52 27.60 16.38
N GLN A 161 9.17 28.43 15.40
CA GLN A 161 7.79 28.69 15.02
C GLN A 161 7.55 28.20 13.60
N ILE A 162 6.59 27.30 13.43
CA ILE A 162 6.18 26.78 12.13
C ILE A 162 4.88 27.49 11.77
N GLY A 163 4.95 28.43 10.84
CA GLY A 163 3.80 29.05 10.20
C GLY A 163 3.26 28.19 9.06
N ASN A 164 2.16 28.63 8.45
CA ASN A 164 1.52 27.86 7.38
C ASN A 164 2.45 27.63 6.18
N LYS A 165 3.29 28.60 5.83
CA LYS A 165 4.20 28.55 4.66
C LYS A 165 5.62 29.01 4.99
N SER A 166 5.96 29.15 6.27
CA SER A 166 7.29 29.58 6.68
C SER A 166 7.68 28.97 8.01
N ILE A 167 8.97 28.70 8.18
CA ILE A 167 9.54 28.19 9.42
C ILE A 167 10.50 29.26 9.93
N SER A 168 10.25 29.81 11.11
CA SER A 168 11.16 30.72 11.79
C SER A 168 11.83 30.04 12.97
N PHE A 169 13.12 30.32 13.15
CA PHE A 169 13.93 29.78 14.21
C PHE A 169 14.77 30.89 14.82
N ARG A 170 14.93 30.86 16.14
CA ARG A 170 15.72 31.82 16.92
C ARG A 170 16.34 31.12 18.13
N THR A 171 17.62 31.36 18.40
CA THR A 171 18.30 30.80 19.56
C THR A 171 19.57 31.60 19.87
N THR A 172 20.09 31.53 21.09
CA THR A 172 21.45 31.97 21.40
C THR A 172 22.41 30.77 21.34
N GLY A 173 23.62 30.97 20.82
CA GLY A 173 24.63 29.90 20.76
C GLY A 173 25.90 30.32 20.04
N VAL A 174 26.80 29.37 19.79
CA VAL A 174 28.07 29.55 19.09
C VAL A 174 27.97 28.96 17.68
N GLY A 175 28.11 29.82 16.68
CA GLY A 175 28.15 29.44 15.26
C GLY A 175 29.46 29.85 14.60
N ALA A 176 29.49 29.82 13.27
CA ALA A 176 30.66 30.22 12.49
C ALA A 176 31.09 31.69 12.75
N SER A 177 30.14 32.54 13.13
CA SER A 177 30.37 33.95 13.45
C SER A 177 30.61 34.21 14.95
N GLY A 178 30.83 33.17 15.75
CA GLY A 178 31.06 33.26 17.19
C GLY A 178 29.78 33.16 18.03
N LEU A 179 29.88 33.55 19.30
CA LEU A 179 28.76 33.55 20.24
C LEU A 179 27.80 34.70 19.94
N GLY A 180 26.51 34.40 19.84
CA GLY A 180 25.46 35.42 19.81
C GLY A 180 24.09 34.86 19.47
N GLU A 181 23.17 35.74 19.11
CA GLU A 181 21.79 35.37 18.81
C GLU A 181 21.62 35.04 17.32
N TYR A 182 21.31 33.78 17.06
CA TYR A 182 21.14 33.21 15.74
C TYR A 182 19.67 33.08 15.39
N SER A 183 19.26 33.56 14.21
CA SER A 183 17.90 33.39 13.71
C SER A 183 17.84 33.09 12.22
N PHE A 184 16.77 32.45 11.76
CA PHE A 184 16.45 32.32 10.32
C PHE A 184 14.95 32.21 10.10
N SER A 185 14.52 32.53 8.88
CA SER A 185 13.17 32.25 8.38
C SER A 185 13.29 31.56 7.03
N LEU A 186 12.62 30.41 6.86
CA LEU A 186 12.62 29.61 5.64
C LEU A 186 11.20 29.54 5.09
N ASP A 187 10.99 30.07 3.88
CA ASP A 187 9.72 29.95 3.16
C ASP A 187 9.59 28.56 2.52
N LEU A 188 8.43 27.93 2.71
CA LEU A 188 8.11 26.60 2.17
C LEU A 188 7.38 26.71 0.83
N PHE A 189 7.57 25.72 -0.03
CA PHE A 189 6.91 25.69 -1.34
C PHE A 189 5.38 25.62 -1.22
N SER A 190 4.89 24.72 -0.35
CA SER A 190 3.47 24.49 -0.07
C SER A 190 3.18 24.62 1.42
N SER A 191 1.92 24.88 1.78
CA SER A 191 1.55 25.00 3.18
C SER A 191 1.69 23.67 3.93
N VAL A 192 2.25 23.70 5.14
CA VAL A 192 2.30 22.53 6.03
C VAL A 192 0.92 22.32 6.62
N ASP A 193 0.14 21.44 5.99
CA ASP A 193 -1.23 21.16 6.42
C ASP A 193 -1.22 20.21 7.62
N GLY A 194 -1.24 20.78 8.83
CA GLY A 194 -1.32 20.01 10.08
C GLY A 194 -2.60 19.16 10.19
N GLU A 195 -3.61 19.39 9.36
CA GLU A 195 -4.81 18.57 9.31
C GLU A 195 -4.53 17.18 8.70
N ARG A 196 -3.66 17.12 7.68
CA ARG A 196 -3.29 15.86 7.03
C ARG A 196 -2.49 14.95 7.95
N GLU A 197 -1.59 15.51 8.75
CA GLU A 197 -0.85 14.78 9.78
C GLU A 197 -1.80 14.21 10.86
N ARG A 198 -2.76 15.01 11.33
CA ARG A 198 -3.79 14.55 12.28
C ARG A 198 -4.65 13.43 11.71
N GLN A 199 -5.03 13.52 10.44
CA GLN A 199 -5.80 12.47 9.75
C GLN A 199 -4.98 11.19 9.59
N MET A 200 -3.70 11.30 9.24
CA MET A 200 -2.81 10.15 9.07
C MET A 200 -2.52 9.45 10.40
N ARG A 201 -2.23 10.20 11.46
CA ARG A 201 -2.06 9.65 12.82
C ARG A 201 -3.32 8.92 13.30
N ARG A 202 -4.51 9.52 13.11
CA ARG A 202 -5.79 8.86 13.42
C ARG A 202 -6.00 7.58 12.59
N ALA A 203 -5.64 7.60 11.30
CA ALA A 203 -5.75 6.42 10.44
C ALA A 203 -4.81 5.29 10.89
N GLU A 204 -3.57 5.62 11.27
CA GLU A 204 -2.61 4.65 11.81
C GLU A 204 -3.03 4.08 13.17
N GLU A 205 -3.54 4.92 14.07
CA GLU A 205 -4.08 4.49 15.37
C GLU A 205 -5.27 3.55 15.17
N MET A 206 -6.25 3.92 14.33
CA MET A 206 -7.38 3.05 13.99
C MET A 206 -6.92 1.72 13.36
N ALA A 207 -5.92 1.76 12.48
CA ALA A 207 -5.39 0.54 11.86
C ALA A 207 -4.70 -0.37 12.89
N ARG A 208 -3.95 0.20 13.83
CA ARG A 208 -3.31 -0.55 14.93
C ARG A 208 -4.35 -1.15 15.87
N GLU A 209 -5.35 -0.37 16.28
CA GLU A 209 -6.45 -0.87 17.13
C GLU A 209 -7.19 -2.02 16.46
N GLN A 210 -7.53 -1.86 15.17
CA GLN A 210 -8.15 -2.93 14.38
C GLN A 210 -7.27 -4.19 14.30
N TYR A 211 -5.96 -4.02 14.12
CA TYR A 211 -5.02 -5.13 14.08
C TYR A 211 -4.93 -5.84 15.42
N GLU A 212 -4.75 -5.13 16.53
CA GLU A 212 -4.70 -5.71 17.88
C GLU A 212 -5.99 -6.42 18.26
N GLU A 213 -7.15 -5.84 17.96
CA GLU A 213 -8.45 -6.50 18.16
C GLU A 213 -8.56 -7.79 17.34
N PHE A 214 -8.14 -7.75 16.08
CA PHE A 214 -8.13 -8.91 15.20
C PHE A 214 -7.17 -10.01 15.70
N PHE A 215 -5.99 -9.64 16.18
CA PHE A 215 -5.02 -10.59 16.76
C PHE A 215 -5.53 -11.22 18.04
N LYS A 216 -6.14 -10.43 18.93
CA LYS A 216 -6.80 -10.92 20.14
C LYS A 216 -7.95 -11.87 19.81
N PHE A 217 -8.68 -11.60 18.72
CA PHE A 217 -9.71 -12.50 18.21
C PHE A 217 -9.11 -13.82 17.67
N LEU A 218 -8.03 -13.77 16.89
CA LEU A 218 -7.36 -14.94 16.34
C LEU A 218 -6.63 -15.80 17.39
N THR A 219 -6.09 -15.19 18.44
CA THR A 219 -5.39 -15.91 19.52
C THR A 219 -6.34 -16.64 20.47
N ASN A 220 -7.66 -16.41 20.35
CA ASN A 220 -8.64 -17.20 21.07
C ASN A 220 -8.54 -18.67 20.62
N PRO A 221 -8.28 -19.63 21.54
CA PRO A 221 -7.99 -21.01 21.19
C PRO A 221 -9.15 -21.69 20.45
N LEU A 222 -10.40 -21.33 20.75
CA LEU A 222 -11.58 -21.85 20.05
C LEU A 222 -11.66 -21.32 18.61
N VAL A 223 -11.40 -20.02 18.43
CA VAL A 223 -11.40 -19.38 17.10
C VAL A 223 -10.28 -19.96 16.24
N LEU A 224 -9.08 -20.11 16.81
CA LEU A 224 -7.94 -20.72 16.15
C LEU A 224 -8.24 -22.15 15.71
N TYR A 225 -8.81 -22.97 16.61
CA TYR A 225 -9.24 -24.34 16.28
C TYR A 225 -10.24 -24.36 15.11
N LEU A 226 -11.30 -23.54 15.18
CA LEU A 226 -12.32 -23.47 14.13
C LEU A 226 -11.74 -22.98 12.79
N LEU A 227 -10.80 -22.03 12.83
CA LEU A 227 -10.10 -21.53 11.65
C LEU A 227 -9.26 -22.65 11.01
N VAL A 228 -8.45 -23.35 11.79
CA VAL A 228 -7.62 -24.46 11.33
C VAL A 228 -8.49 -25.59 10.75
N TYR A 229 -9.59 -25.92 11.42
CA TYR A 229 -10.56 -26.90 10.92
C TYR A 229 -11.14 -26.50 9.56
N ASN A 230 -11.57 -25.25 9.41
CA ASN A 230 -12.13 -24.75 8.15
C ASN A 230 -11.09 -24.74 7.02
N ILE A 231 -9.84 -24.38 7.31
CA ILE A 231 -8.72 -24.44 6.36
C ILE A 231 -8.47 -25.88 5.93
N PHE A 232 -8.46 -26.83 6.88
CA PHE A 232 -8.30 -28.25 6.58
C PHE A 232 -9.40 -28.78 5.65
N GLN A 233 -10.67 -28.48 5.96
CA GLN A 233 -11.80 -28.86 5.12
C GLN A 233 -11.68 -28.28 3.71
N TRP A 234 -11.41 -26.97 3.61
CA TRP A 234 -11.25 -26.30 2.32
C TRP A 234 -10.10 -26.87 1.48
N ALA A 235 -8.92 -27.03 2.09
CA ALA A 235 -7.75 -27.58 1.42
C ALA A 235 -7.98 -29.02 0.94
N GLY A 236 -8.64 -29.84 1.76
CA GLY A 236 -8.99 -31.20 1.39
C GLY A 236 -9.94 -31.28 0.19
N PHE A 237 -10.99 -30.46 0.17
CA PHE A 237 -11.92 -30.43 -0.96
C PHE A 237 -11.29 -29.84 -2.22
N ILE A 238 -10.43 -28.83 -2.11
CA ILE A 238 -9.63 -28.31 -3.24
C ILE A 238 -8.71 -29.38 -3.80
N TYR A 239 -8.08 -30.18 -2.95
CA TYR A 239 -7.21 -31.27 -3.37
C TYR A 239 -7.98 -32.37 -4.13
N VAL A 240 -9.13 -32.81 -3.59
CA VAL A 240 -10.03 -33.76 -4.27
C VAL A 240 -10.50 -33.21 -5.61
N PHE A 241 -10.92 -31.95 -5.64
CA PHE A 241 -11.32 -31.27 -6.87
C PHE A 241 -10.18 -31.23 -7.90
N GLY A 242 -8.95 -30.91 -7.46
CA GLY A 242 -7.76 -30.91 -8.30
C GLY A 242 -7.46 -32.26 -8.94
N ILE A 243 -7.61 -33.36 -8.19
CA ILE A 243 -7.46 -34.72 -8.74
C ILE A 243 -8.51 -35.00 -9.81
N LEU A 244 -9.77 -34.64 -9.57
CA LEU A 244 -10.85 -34.86 -10.53
C LEU A 244 -10.67 -34.01 -11.80
N VAL A 245 -10.29 -32.73 -11.66
CA VAL A 245 -10.01 -31.85 -12.81
C VAL A 245 -8.81 -32.34 -13.60
N ARG A 246 -7.72 -32.74 -12.93
CA ARG A 246 -6.56 -33.34 -13.59
C ARG A 246 -6.95 -34.62 -14.33
N GLY A 247 -7.69 -35.51 -13.67
CA GLY A 247 -8.15 -36.76 -14.28
C GLY A 247 -8.97 -36.49 -15.54
N TRP A 248 -9.95 -35.59 -15.44
CA TRP A 248 -10.79 -35.22 -16.58
C TRP A 248 -9.98 -34.60 -17.73
N TRP A 249 -8.98 -33.77 -17.41
CA TRP A 249 -8.11 -33.14 -18.41
C TRP A 249 -7.20 -34.14 -19.13
N VAL A 250 -6.82 -35.24 -18.48
CA VAL A 250 -5.86 -36.22 -19.03
C VAL A 250 -6.57 -37.40 -19.73
N GLU A 251 -7.60 -37.99 -19.11
CA GLU A 251 -8.23 -39.22 -19.60
C GLU A 251 -9.68 -39.01 -20.10
N GLY A 252 -10.20 -37.79 -20.06
CA GLY A 252 -11.51 -37.46 -20.65
C GLY A 252 -12.70 -38.10 -19.93
N ASP A 253 -13.63 -38.69 -20.69
CA ASP A 253 -14.88 -39.24 -20.16
C ASP A 253 -14.70 -40.56 -19.38
N ASP A 254 -13.62 -41.30 -19.63
CA ASP A 254 -13.34 -42.58 -18.97
C ASP A 254 -13.07 -42.41 -17.45
N VAL A 255 -12.58 -41.24 -17.05
CA VAL A 255 -12.38 -40.87 -15.64
C VAL A 255 -13.68 -40.95 -14.85
N LYS A 256 -14.85 -40.72 -15.45
CA LYS A 256 -16.13 -40.76 -14.70
C LYS A 256 -16.36 -42.10 -14.01
N SER A 257 -15.88 -43.19 -14.61
CA SER A 257 -15.98 -44.54 -14.06
C SER A 257 -15.00 -44.81 -12.92
N LYS A 258 -13.81 -44.19 -12.95
CA LYS A 258 -12.71 -44.37 -11.96
C LYS A 258 -12.57 -43.21 -10.97
N ALA A 259 -13.32 -42.13 -11.18
CA ALA A 259 -13.23 -40.88 -10.43
C ALA A 259 -13.42 -41.14 -8.95
N PHE A 260 -14.39 -41.99 -8.62
CA PHE A 260 -14.69 -42.34 -7.25
C PHE A 260 -13.54 -43.10 -6.58
N ASP A 261 -12.98 -44.12 -7.22
CA ASP A 261 -11.84 -44.89 -6.69
C ASP A 261 -10.60 -44.02 -6.46
N LEU A 262 -10.39 -43.00 -7.30
CA LEU A 262 -9.27 -42.07 -7.15
C LEU A 262 -9.39 -41.17 -5.91
N VAL A 263 -10.61 -40.82 -5.50
CA VAL A 263 -10.83 -39.84 -4.42
C VAL A 263 -11.49 -40.43 -3.16
N ALA A 264 -11.96 -41.68 -3.20
CA ALA A 264 -12.75 -42.31 -2.15
C ALA A 264 -12.10 -42.22 -0.76
N ASP A 265 -10.84 -42.65 -0.62
CA ASP A 265 -10.13 -42.62 0.67
C ASP A 265 -10.03 -41.22 1.26
N ARG A 266 -9.81 -40.21 0.40
CA ARG A 266 -9.66 -38.81 0.80
C ARG A 266 -11.02 -38.19 1.15
N LEU A 267 -12.05 -38.52 0.38
CA LEU A 267 -13.43 -38.12 0.67
C LEU A 267 -13.94 -38.70 1.98
N ILE A 268 -13.60 -39.94 2.32
CA ILE A 268 -13.97 -40.55 3.61
C ILE A 268 -13.39 -39.75 4.78
N ILE A 269 -12.12 -39.36 4.71
CA ILE A 269 -11.46 -38.57 5.78
C ILE A 269 -12.13 -37.20 5.93
N LEU A 270 -12.37 -36.49 4.82
CA LEU A 270 -13.04 -35.19 4.84
C LEU A 270 -14.47 -35.29 5.35
N GLN A 271 -15.17 -36.36 4.99
CA GLN A 271 -16.52 -36.61 5.43
C GLN A 271 -16.62 -36.95 6.92
N LEU A 272 -15.69 -37.75 7.44
CA LEU A 272 -15.60 -38.01 8.88
C LEU A 272 -15.34 -36.71 9.65
N ALA A 273 -14.45 -35.86 9.14
CA ALA A 273 -14.21 -34.56 9.72
C ALA A 273 -15.44 -33.64 9.63
N ALA A 274 -16.27 -33.73 8.58
CA ALA A 274 -17.49 -32.94 8.43
C ALA A 274 -18.57 -33.26 9.49
N PHE A 275 -18.55 -34.44 10.11
CA PHE A 275 -19.41 -34.73 11.27
C PHE A 275 -19.05 -33.88 12.50
N LEU A 276 -17.81 -33.38 12.61
CA LEU A 276 -17.41 -32.48 13.70
C LEU A 276 -18.14 -31.13 13.60
N GLU A 277 -18.59 -30.69 12.43
CA GLU A 277 -19.42 -29.48 12.31
C GLU A 277 -20.75 -29.62 13.04
N ILE A 278 -21.33 -30.82 13.02
CA ILE A 278 -22.56 -31.11 13.78
C ILE A 278 -22.25 -30.98 15.28
N ALA A 279 -21.11 -31.51 15.73
CA ALA A 279 -20.65 -31.36 17.11
C ALA A 279 -20.40 -29.88 17.48
N HIS A 280 -19.76 -29.08 16.62
CA HIS A 280 -19.52 -27.65 16.87
C HIS A 280 -20.81 -26.84 17.02
N VAL A 281 -21.85 -27.20 16.26
CA VAL A 281 -23.17 -26.57 16.39
C VAL A 281 -23.90 -27.04 17.64
N LEU A 282 -23.84 -28.34 17.97
CA LEU A 282 -24.46 -28.90 19.19
C LEU A 282 -23.83 -28.33 20.47
N LEU A 283 -22.50 -28.16 20.47
CA LEU A 283 -21.73 -27.56 21.57
C LEU A 283 -21.85 -26.02 21.61
N LYS A 284 -22.63 -25.41 20.71
CA LYS A 284 -22.86 -23.96 20.58
C LYS A 284 -21.59 -23.13 20.33
N TRP A 285 -20.52 -23.74 19.82
CA TRP A 285 -19.28 -23.03 19.45
C TRP A 285 -19.47 -22.15 18.22
N VAL A 286 -20.35 -22.55 17.31
CA VAL A 286 -20.70 -21.78 16.11
C VAL A 286 -22.18 -21.44 16.13
N LYS A 287 -22.53 -20.17 15.87
CA LYS A 287 -23.92 -19.70 15.69
C LYS A 287 -24.45 -20.10 14.30
N GLY A 288 -24.46 -21.40 14.01
CA GLY A 288 -24.94 -21.99 12.76
C GLY A 288 -26.39 -22.46 12.85
N LYS A 289 -27.10 -22.48 11.71
CA LYS A 289 -28.34 -23.26 11.62
C LYS A 289 -27.90 -24.72 11.43
N VAL A 290 -28.34 -25.63 12.29
CA VAL A 290 -28.01 -27.07 12.21
C VAL A 290 -28.36 -27.69 10.84
N LEU A 291 -29.34 -27.11 10.14
CA LEU A 291 -29.99 -27.71 8.97
C LEU A 291 -29.14 -27.80 7.68
N PRO A 292 -28.34 -26.80 7.24
CA PRO A 292 -27.49 -26.92 6.06
C PRO A 292 -26.37 -27.95 6.21
N THR A 293 -25.75 -28.05 7.39
CA THR A 293 -24.72 -29.06 7.72
C THR A 293 -25.28 -30.48 7.61
N ILE A 294 -26.50 -30.66 8.12
CA ILE A 294 -27.26 -31.91 8.04
C ILE A 294 -27.63 -32.25 6.56
N ILE A 295 -27.98 -31.25 5.73
CA ILE A 295 -28.27 -31.45 4.30
C ILE A 295 -26.99 -31.82 3.51
N GLN A 296 -25.85 -31.21 3.83
CA GLN A 296 -24.56 -31.53 3.21
C GLN A 296 -24.14 -32.97 3.51
N ALA A 297 -24.27 -33.42 4.76
CA ALA A 297 -24.01 -34.80 5.14
C ALA A 297 -24.93 -35.80 4.40
N SER A 298 -26.19 -35.44 4.17
CA SER A 298 -27.18 -36.29 3.49
C SER A 298 -26.93 -36.47 2.00
N LYS A 299 -26.47 -35.42 1.32
CA LYS A 299 -26.09 -35.48 -0.10
C LYS A 299 -24.95 -36.47 -0.33
N LEU A 300 -24.04 -36.59 0.64
CA LEU A 300 -22.85 -37.42 0.52
C LEU A 300 -23.08 -38.89 0.86
N ILE A 301 -24.01 -39.14 1.79
CA ILE A 301 -24.59 -40.46 2.08
C ILE A 301 -25.26 -41.09 0.85
N ILE A 302 -26.01 -40.29 0.08
CA ILE A 302 -26.68 -40.76 -1.14
C ILE A 302 -25.65 -41.13 -2.22
N LEU A 303 -24.53 -40.40 -2.30
CA LEU A 303 -23.48 -40.63 -3.29
C LEU A 303 -22.61 -41.86 -2.98
N SER A 304 -22.38 -42.19 -1.70
CA SER A 304 -21.58 -43.35 -1.27
C SER A 304 -22.39 -44.64 -1.09
N MET A 305 -23.73 -44.56 -1.15
CA MET A 305 -24.67 -45.66 -0.96
C MET A 305 -24.42 -46.92 -1.81
N PRO A 306 -24.20 -46.84 -3.14
CA PRO A 306 -24.03 -48.05 -3.95
C PRO A 306 -22.79 -48.88 -3.54
N MET A 307 -21.68 -48.23 -3.17
CA MET A 307 -20.49 -48.96 -2.70
C MET A 307 -20.57 -49.39 -1.22
N LEU A 308 -21.38 -48.73 -0.39
CA LEU A 308 -21.67 -49.18 0.98
C LEU A 308 -22.53 -50.45 0.99
N GLN A 309 -23.43 -50.58 0.02
CA GLN A 309 -24.21 -51.81 -0.20
C GLN A 309 -23.32 -52.97 -0.69
N GLU A 310 -22.32 -52.68 -1.52
CA GLU A 310 -21.41 -53.68 -2.09
C GLU A 310 -20.30 -54.11 -1.11
N SER A 311 -19.75 -53.18 -0.34
CA SER A 311 -18.66 -53.46 0.61
C SER A 311 -19.13 -53.99 1.97
N ARG A 312 -20.39 -53.73 2.36
CA ARG A 312 -21.00 -54.04 3.68
C ARG A 312 -20.17 -53.63 4.91
N ARG A 313 -19.13 -52.82 4.73
CA ARG A 313 -18.27 -52.34 5.81
C ARG A 313 -19.14 -51.54 6.79
N PHE A 314 -18.95 -51.80 8.09
CA PHE A 314 -19.69 -51.22 9.23
C PHE A 314 -21.08 -51.82 9.54
N SER A 315 -21.50 -52.86 8.82
CA SER A 315 -22.65 -53.67 9.26
C SER A 315 -22.19 -54.77 10.22
N ILE A 316 -22.96 -54.99 11.28
CA ILE A 316 -22.72 -56.07 12.24
C ILE A 316 -23.63 -57.23 11.83
N GLU A 317 -23.06 -58.25 11.23
CA GLU A 317 -23.79 -59.46 10.82
C GLU A 317 -23.87 -60.46 11.99
N MET A 318 -24.79 -61.42 11.87
CA MET A 318 -24.90 -62.52 12.82
C MET A 318 -24.01 -63.70 12.39
N PRO A 319 -23.53 -64.52 13.35
CA PRO A 319 -23.72 -64.39 14.79
C PRO A 319 -22.65 -63.50 15.47
N ASN A 320 -23.08 -62.66 16.41
CA ASN A 320 -22.21 -61.88 17.30
C ASN A 320 -22.62 -62.07 18.76
N ILE A 321 -21.72 -61.77 19.69
CA ILE A 321 -21.86 -62.02 21.13
C ILE A 321 -23.09 -61.33 21.74
N ALA A 322 -23.53 -60.20 21.16
CA ALA A 322 -24.68 -59.43 21.61
C ALA A 322 -26.01 -59.90 20.99
N ASN A 323 -26.01 -60.91 20.11
CA ASN A 323 -27.17 -61.40 19.34
C ASN A 323 -27.93 -60.26 18.62
N PHE A 324 -27.19 -59.30 18.07
CA PHE A 324 -27.76 -58.07 17.49
C PHE A 324 -27.21 -57.81 16.09
N ALA A 325 -28.06 -57.88 15.06
CA ALA A 325 -27.69 -57.52 13.70
C ALA A 325 -27.93 -56.02 13.46
N PHE A 326 -26.91 -55.33 12.93
CA PHE A 326 -27.03 -53.94 12.50
C PHE A 326 -26.66 -53.82 11.03
N ASP A 327 -27.65 -53.57 10.18
CA ASP A 327 -27.42 -53.28 8.77
C ASP A 327 -27.29 -51.76 8.58
N PHE A 328 -26.04 -51.32 8.41
CA PHE A 328 -25.71 -49.90 8.30
C PHE A 328 -26.32 -49.25 7.05
N PRO A 329 -26.39 -49.90 5.87
CA PRO A 329 -27.14 -49.39 4.72
C PRO A 329 -28.62 -49.14 5.01
N THR A 330 -29.34 -50.07 5.66
CA THR A 330 -30.77 -49.89 5.99
C THR A 330 -31.01 -48.72 6.94
N PHE A 331 -30.15 -48.56 7.96
CA PHE A 331 -30.18 -47.41 8.85
C PHE A 331 -30.07 -46.08 8.08
N LEU A 332 -29.21 -46.05 7.06
CA LEU A 332 -28.95 -44.89 6.23
C LEU A 332 -30.14 -44.52 5.33
N HIS A 333 -30.87 -45.51 4.80
CA HIS A 333 -32.11 -45.28 4.03
C HIS A 333 -33.22 -44.66 4.89
N VAL A 334 -33.40 -45.15 6.12
CA VAL A 334 -34.36 -44.58 7.07
C VAL A 334 -33.97 -43.15 7.45
N TYR A 335 -32.68 -42.89 7.63
CA TYR A 335 -32.16 -41.55 7.88
C TYR A 335 -32.51 -40.55 6.76
N ILE A 336 -32.33 -40.93 5.49
CA ILE A 336 -32.67 -40.07 4.34
C ILE A 336 -34.19 -39.82 4.25
N LEU A 337 -35.02 -40.82 4.54
CA LEU A 337 -36.48 -40.66 4.55
C LEU A 337 -36.95 -39.67 5.62
N LEU A 338 -36.37 -39.73 6.82
CA LEU A 338 -36.65 -38.80 7.92
C LEU A 338 -36.16 -37.36 7.64
N MET A 339 -35.30 -37.18 6.65
CA MET A 339 -34.71 -35.90 6.28
C MET A 339 -35.55 -35.07 5.30
N LEU A 340 -36.47 -35.71 4.56
CA LEU A 340 -37.37 -35.00 3.63
C LEU A 340 -38.28 -33.96 4.34
N PRO A 341 -38.88 -34.24 5.52
CA PRO A 341 -39.60 -33.22 6.29
C PRO A 341 -38.68 -32.09 6.80
N ALA A 342 -37.45 -32.41 7.20
CA ALA A 342 -36.48 -31.43 7.68
C ALA A 342 -36.10 -30.43 6.56
N PHE A 343 -35.96 -30.91 5.33
CA PHE A 343 -35.73 -30.08 4.15
C PHE A 343 -36.90 -29.12 3.88
N PHE A 344 -38.14 -29.61 3.98
CA PHE A 344 -39.34 -28.78 3.80
C PHE A 344 -39.41 -27.65 4.84
N ILE A 345 -39.15 -27.96 6.11
CA ILE A 345 -39.11 -26.98 7.20
C ILE A 345 -38.02 -25.93 6.96
N GLN A 346 -36.86 -26.33 6.40
CA GLN A 346 -35.78 -25.40 6.09
C GLN A 346 -36.16 -24.42 4.98
N MET A 347 -36.74 -24.92 3.89
CA MET A 347 -37.18 -24.10 2.76
C MET A 347 -38.22 -23.08 3.21
N GLN A 348 -39.13 -23.48 4.10
CA GLN A 348 -40.10 -22.58 4.72
C GLN A 348 -39.43 -21.50 5.58
N ARG A 349 -38.39 -21.84 6.36
CA ARG A 349 -37.62 -20.87 7.16
C ARG A 349 -36.81 -19.90 6.30
N MET A 350 -36.15 -20.37 5.25
CA MET A 350 -35.39 -19.51 4.32
C MET A 350 -36.31 -18.60 3.50
N TYR A 351 -37.51 -19.09 3.14
CA TYR A 351 -38.55 -18.28 2.51
C TYR A 351 -39.02 -17.17 3.44
N GLN A 352 -39.31 -17.49 4.72
CA GLN A 352 -39.69 -16.49 5.71
C GLN A 352 -38.59 -15.46 5.99
N GLN A 353 -37.31 -15.88 6.02
CA GLN A 353 -36.17 -14.98 6.20
C GLN A 353 -35.98 -14.04 4.99
N ARG A 354 -36.10 -14.55 3.76
CA ARG A 354 -36.10 -13.73 2.55
C ARG A 354 -37.28 -12.75 2.53
N ARG A 355 -38.47 -13.20 2.94
CA ARG A 355 -39.65 -12.34 3.05
C ARG A 355 -39.43 -11.19 4.04
N ARG A 356 -38.80 -11.46 5.20
CA ARG A 356 -38.48 -10.44 6.21
C ARG A 356 -37.41 -9.44 5.75
N LYS A 357 -36.40 -9.89 4.98
CA LYS A 357 -35.29 -9.03 4.51
C LYS A 357 -35.67 -8.17 3.29
N TYR A 358 -36.50 -8.69 2.38
CA TYR A 358 -36.78 -8.03 1.09
C TYR A 358 -38.20 -7.48 0.92
N MET A 359 -39.17 -7.83 1.77
CA MET A 359 -40.54 -7.25 1.71
C MET A 359 -40.89 -6.12 2.72
N PRO A 360 -40.00 -5.48 3.50
CA PRO A 360 -40.44 -4.36 4.34
C PRO A 360 -40.95 -3.18 3.49
N GLY A 361 -40.39 -2.99 2.28
CA GLY A 361 -40.82 -1.96 1.34
C GLY A 361 -42.20 -2.20 0.71
N LEU A 362 -42.64 -3.45 0.54
CA LEU A 362 -43.93 -3.78 -0.07
C LEU A 362 -45.09 -3.54 0.90
N ALA A 363 -44.93 -3.94 2.16
CA ALA A 363 -45.92 -3.67 3.21
C ALA A 363 -46.06 -2.16 3.46
N ALA A 364 -44.93 -1.43 3.50
CA ALA A 364 -44.94 0.04 3.61
C ALA A 364 -45.56 0.72 2.38
N LYS A 365 -45.27 0.26 1.16
CA LYS A 365 -45.91 0.76 -0.08
C LYS A 365 -47.41 0.50 -0.09
N LEU A 366 -47.86 -0.69 0.29
CA LEU A 366 -49.29 -1.05 0.36
C LEU A 366 -50.02 -0.24 1.43
N ALA A 367 -49.40 0.00 2.58
CA ALA A 367 -49.96 0.86 3.63
C ALA A 367 -50.08 2.33 3.17
N ARG A 368 -49.06 2.87 2.47
CA ARG A 368 -49.14 4.21 1.86
C ARG A 368 -50.22 4.29 0.79
N ARG A 369 -50.33 3.28 -0.06
CA ARG A 369 -51.35 3.21 -1.13
C ARG A 369 -52.76 3.14 -0.57
N ARG A 370 -52.99 2.36 0.52
CA ARG A 370 -54.27 2.33 1.25
C ARG A 370 -54.65 3.68 1.83
N ARG A 371 -53.71 4.34 2.52
CA ARG A 371 -53.95 5.68 3.10
C ARG A 371 -54.26 6.73 2.04
N ALA A 372 -53.55 6.71 0.92
CA ALA A 372 -53.83 7.59 -0.21
C ALA A 372 -55.24 7.36 -0.75
N LEU A 373 -55.64 6.09 -0.95
CA LEU A 373 -56.96 5.72 -1.46
C LEU A 373 -58.10 6.10 -0.49
N GLU A 374 -57.87 5.98 0.81
CA GLU A 374 -58.80 6.45 1.84
C GLU A 374 -58.93 7.98 1.86
N GLN A 375 -57.84 8.71 1.66
CA GLN A 375 -57.87 10.17 1.53
C GLN A 375 -58.61 10.61 0.26
N THR A 376 -58.37 9.97 -0.89
CA THR A 376 -59.09 10.28 -2.13
C THR A 376 -60.58 9.99 -2.00
N LYS A 377 -60.96 8.89 -1.34
CA LYS A 377 -62.37 8.57 -1.06
C LYS A 377 -63.02 9.61 -0.14
N ARG A 378 -62.31 10.12 0.88
CA ARG A 378 -62.83 11.17 1.77
C ARG A 378 -63.00 12.51 1.05
N GLN A 379 -62.09 12.86 0.13
CA GLN A 379 -62.19 14.08 -0.67
C GLN A 379 -63.30 14.02 -1.72
N ALA A 380 -63.68 12.83 -2.19
CA ALA A 380 -64.80 12.65 -3.12
C ALA A 380 -66.19 12.60 -2.45
N LEU A 381 -66.24 12.57 -1.12
CA LEU A 381 -67.46 12.54 -0.29
C LEU A 381 -67.83 13.90 0.32
N HIS A 382 -66.97 14.90 0.14
CA HIS A 382 -67.22 16.33 0.41
C HIS A 382 -67.33 17.06 -0.92
#